data_AF-A0A7S0I357-F1
#
_entry.id   AF-A0A7S0I357-F1
#
_cell.length_a   1.000
_cell.length_b   1.000
_cell.length_c   1.000
_cell.angle_alpha   90.00
_cell.angle_beta   90.00
_cell.angle_gamma   90.00
#
_symmetry.space_group_name_H-M   'P 1'
#
loop_
_entity.id
_entity.type
_entity.pdbx_description
1 polymer ?
#
loop_
_entity_poly.entity_id
_entity_poly.type
_entity_poly.pdbx_seq_one_letter_code
_entity_poly.pdbx_strand_id
1 'polypeptide(L)'
;GVVVTSENRRLAPSIMRKVATMWCLALFAASATGQTVEERVAALEVNEVRQLHGAGTTNPSKLFWELLGLMTARAKVPVHATYRAVGSSTGQKEFLGATTNGNKALNHFGSGDIPMTKERYDAVAAAGRTMVHVPFAVGGIGVFHSAPVGGATVDLTACVLAKIFSAQITMWDDAEIKALNTGLTLPSLAIKVVHRVKGSSSTAGFTAYMLATCPDSWTLGTGSKITWPDGTNEGQGSDGMSKFIEENEGAIGYIDAGHGHEHGLSEVALLNKDGKYLTTKTADIGAAATVALDQGNLIPTDPAADWSGVN
;
A
#
# COMPACT_ATOMS: atom_id res chain seq x y z
N GLY A 1 4.24 15.96 -6.78
CA GLY A 1 5.35 16.80 -7.28
C GLY A 1 5.28 16.91 -8.79
N VAL A 2 5.77 17.99 -9.40
CA VAL A 2 5.80 18.24 -10.86
C VAL A 2 7.25 18.30 -11.33
N VAL A 3 7.53 17.71 -12.50
CA VAL A 3 8.68 18.04 -13.35
C VAL A 3 8.18 18.20 -14.79
N VAL A 4 8.57 19.32 -15.40
CA VAL A 4 8.28 19.73 -16.79
C VAL A 4 9.20 18.98 -17.75
N THR A 5 8.69 18.54 -18.90
CA THR A 5 9.50 18.04 -20.02
C THR A 5 9.28 18.89 -21.27
N SER A 6 10.34 19.40 -21.88
CA SER A 6 10.30 19.99 -23.22
C SER A 6 11.14 19.18 -24.22
N GLU A 7 10.45 18.72 -25.27
CA GLU A 7 10.85 18.49 -26.66
C GLU A 7 12.02 17.56 -27.05
N ASN A 8 11.62 16.42 -27.62
CA ASN A 8 11.96 15.89 -28.95
C ASN A 8 13.20 16.45 -29.68
N ARG A 9 14.16 15.55 -29.97
CA ARG A 9 14.77 15.41 -31.31
C ARG A 9 15.29 13.98 -31.51
N ARG A 10 14.79 13.32 -32.55
CA ARG A 10 15.23 12.01 -33.03
C ARG A 10 16.67 12.11 -33.58
N LEU A 11 17.49 11.10 -33.31
CA LEU A 11 18.72 10.81 -34.07
C LEU A 11 18.71 9.34 -34.55
N ALA A 12 19.22 9.15 -35.77
CA ALA A 12 19.02 7.96 -36.61
C ALA A 12 19.93 6.75 -36.26
N PRO A 13 19.58 5.51 -36.69
CA PRO A 13 20.15 4.26 -36.15
C PRO A 13 21.54 3.83 -36.65
N SER A 14 22.30 4.65 -37.39
CA SER A 14 23.48 4.15 -38.14
C SER A 14 24.86 4.40 -37.50
N ILE A 15 24.95 4.93 -36.27
CA ILE A 15 26.26 5.24 -35.62
C ILE A 15 26.54 4.35 -34.39
N MET A 16 25.58 3.52 -33.94
CA MET A 16 25.69 2.79 -32.66
C MET A 16 26.49 1.47 -32.70
N ARG A 17 27.02 1.02 -33.85
CA ARG A 17 27.71 -0.28 -33.97
C ARG A 17 29.23 -0.24 -33.96
N LYS A 18 29.88 0.93 -33.92
CA LYS A 18 31.36 1.02 -33.94
C LYS A 18 32.01 1.68 -32.71
N VAL A 19 31.23 2.17 -31.75
CA VAL A 19 31.76 2.75 -30.50
C VAL A 19 31.70 1.77 -29.32
N ALA A 20 30.80 0.78 -29.36
CA ALA A 20 30.62 -0.19 -28.26
C ALA A 20 31.77 -1.20 -28.11
N THR A 21 32.58 -1.44 -29.15
CA THR A 21 33.65 -2.46 -29.08
C THR A 21 35.02 -1.88 -28.65
N MET A 22 35.17 -0.55 -28.59
CA MET A 22 36.46 0.09 -28.29
C MET A 22 36.52 0.78 -26.91
N TRP A 23 35.43 0.78 -26.17
CA TRP A 23 35.35 1.33 -24.80
C TRP A 23 35.32 0.27 -23.69
N CYS A 24 35.47 -1.02 -24.02
CA CYS A 24 35.73 -2.08 -23.03
C CYS A 24 37.23 -2.38 -22.85
N LEU A 25 38.13 -1.75 -23.61
CA LEU A 25 39.58 -2.02 -23.53
C LEU A 25 40.44 -0.86 -22.98
N ALA A 26 39.86 0.29 -22.66
CA ALA A 26 40.62 1.51 -22.31
C ALA A 26 40.37 2.05 -20.89
N LEU A 27 39.98 1.19 -19.95
CA LEU A 27 40.05 1.50 -18.50
C LEU A 27 40.84 0.41 -17.75
N PHE A 28 41.89 -0.06 -18.40
CA PHE A 28 42.94 -0.92 -17.86
C PHE A 28 44.29 -0.22 -17.98
N ALA A 29 44.42 0.94 -17.34
CA ALA A 29 45.73 1.54 -17.15
C ALA A 29 45.63 2.62 -16.07
N ALA A 30 45.64 2.20 -14.80
CA ALA A 30 46.54 2.78 -13.79
C ALA A 30 46.28 2.19 -12.40
N SER A 31 47.37 1.68 -11.82
CA SER A 31 47.65 1.40 -10.40
C SER A 31 46.81 0.35 -9.66
N ALA A 32 47.15 -0.92 -9.89
CA ALA A 32 47.38 -1.89 -8.81
C ALA A 32 48.37 -2.95 -9.31
N THR A 33 49.66 -2.72 -9.08
CA THR A 33 50.73 -3.67 -9.37
C THR A 33 50.53 -4.95 -8.55
N GLY A 34 50.24 -6.08 -9.21
CA GLY A 34 50.38 -7.40 -8.61
C GLY A 34 49.26 -8.41 -8.85
N GLN A 35 48.07 -8.00 -9.31
CA GLN A 35 46.97 -8.98 -9.48
C GLN A 35 46.94 -9.64 -10.86
N THR A 36 46.92 -10.97 -10.90
CA THR A 36 46.80 -11.71 -12.16
C THR A 36 45.40 -11.60 -12.75
N VAL A 37 45.25 -11.93 -14.03
CA VAL A 37 43.91 -11.98 -14.67
C VAL A 37 43.04 -13.02 -13.95
N GLU A 38 43.62 -14.13 -13.50
CA GLU A 38 42.92 -15.15 -12.71
C GLU A 38 42.44 -14.61 -11.36
N GLU A 39 43.20 -13.77 -10.66
CA GLU A 39 42.75 -13.16 -9.40
C GLU A 39 41.61 -12.16 -9.60
N ARG A 40 41.60 -11.47 -10.74
CA ARG A 40 40.51 -10.54 -11.11
C ARG A 40 39.27 -11.28 -11.58
N VAL A 41 39.43 -12.44 -12.22
CA VAL A 41 38.33 -13.35 -12.55
C VAL A 41 37.79 -14.02 -11.28
N ALA A 42 38.64 -14.49 -10.38
CA ALA A 42 38.24 -15.03 -9.08
C ALA A 42 37.50 -13.99 -8.21
N ALA A 43 37.93 -12.72 -8.23
CA ALA A 43 37.21 -11.63 -7.56
C ALA A 43 35.82 -11.34 -8.16
N LEU A 44 35.60 -11.65 -9.44
CA LEU A 44 34.30 -11.58 -10.09
C LEU A 44 33.44 -12.83 -9.83
N GLU A 45 34.07 -14.01 -9.73
CA GLU A 45 33.43 -15.31 -9.43
C GLU A 45 32.95 -15.43 -7.98
N VAL A 46 33.48 -14.64 -7.04
CA VAL A 46 33.14 -14.65 -5.61
C VAL A 46 31.98 -13.73 -5.23
N ASN A 47 31.26 -13.13 -6.20
CA ASN A 47 30.10 -12.31 -5.85
C ASN A 47 28.84 -13.15 -5.61
N GLU A 48 28.73 -13.71 -4.40
CA GLU A 48 27.48 -14.26 -3.89
C GLU A 48 26.36 -13.20 -4.02
N VAL A 49 25.33 -13.50 -4.81
CA VAL A 49 24.19 -12.60 -4.99
C VAL A 49 23.41 -12.50 -3.67
N ARG A 50 23.41 -11.31 -3.08
CA ARG A 50 22.67 -11.03 -1.85
C ARG A 50 21.18 -11.00 -2.15
N GLN A 51 20.44 -11.93 -1.55
CA GLN A 51 19.00 -12.05 -1.73
C GLN A 51 18.26 -11.14 -0.72
N LEU A 52 17.28 -10.37 -1.19
CA LEU A 52 16.40 -9.57 -0.35
C LEU A 52 14.93 -9.74 -0.78
N HIS A 53 14.21 -10.66 -0.15
CA HIS A 53 12.82 -10.94 -0.49
C HIS A 53 11.87 -10.41 0.57
N GLY A 54 10.83 -9.73 0.13
CA GLY A 54 9.75 -9.29 1.01
C GLY A 54 8.38 -9.56 0.42
N ALA A 55 7.38 -9.57 1.29
CA ALA A 55 6.00 -9.58 0.87
C ALA A 55 5.10 -8.90 1.90
N GLY A 56 3.94 -8.43 1.48
CA GLY A 56 3.08 -7.70 2.40
C GLY A 56 1.94 -6.94 1.76
N THR A 57 1.56 -5.85 2.43
CA THR A 57 0.53 -4.92 1.99
C THR A 57 0.77 -4.42 0.56
N THR A 58 -0.31 -4.17 -0.16
CA THR A 58 -0.27 -3.63 -1.52
C THR A 58 -0.01 -2.12 -1.52
N ASN A 59 -0.30 -1.42 -0.42
CA ASN A 59 -0.18 0.03 -0.29
C ASN A 59 1.20 0.57 -0.73
N PRO A 60 2.32 0.15 -0.12
CA PRO A 60 3.65 0.63 -0.48
C PRO A 60 4.27 -0.11 -1.69
N SER A 61 3.52 -0.95 -2.41
CA SER A 61 4.13 -1.85 -3.42
C SER A 61 4.92 -1.10 -4.49
N LYS A 62 4.35 -0.03 -5.06
CA LYS A 62 5.01 0.84 -6.04
C LYS A 62 6.26 1.52 -5.47
N LEU A 63 6.20 2.00 -4.22
CA LEU A 63 7.35 2.56 -3.53
C LEU A 63 8.45 1.51 -3.32
N PHE A 64 8.10 0.30 -2.88
CA PHE A 64 9.05 -0.80 -2.73
C PHE A 64 9.70 -1.17 -4.05
N TRP A 65 8.93 -1.31 -5.14
CA TRP A 65 9.50 -1.68 -6.43
C TRP A 65 10.49 -0.63 -6.95
N GLU A 66 10.17 0.67 -6.80
CA GLU A 66 11.10 1.74 -7.14
C GLU A 66 12.35 1.71 -6.25
N LEU A 67 12.18 1.64 -4.92
CA LEU A 67 13.31 1.64 -3.98
C LEU A 67 14.22 0.42 -4.15
N LEU A 68 13.66 -0.78 -4.32
CA LEU A 68 14.42 -2.01 -4.52
C LEU A 68 15.11 -2.02 -5.89
N GLY A 69 14.46 -1.44 -6.92
CA GLY A 69 15.08 -1.21 -8.24
C GLY A 69 16.29 -0.28 -8.14
N LEU A 70 16.12 0.87 -7.48
CA LEU A 70 17.22 1.82 -7.24
C LEU A 70 18.33 1.22 -6.38
N MET A 71 17.99 0.47 -5.33
CA MET A 71 18.95 -0.21 -4.47
C MET A 71 19.77 -1.21 -5.29
N THR A 72 19.10 -2.06 -6.07
CA THR A 72 19.76 -3.07 -6.92
C THR A 72 20.68 -2.42 -7.95
N ALA A 73 20.23 -1.34 -8.59
CA ALA A 73 21.02 -0.62 -9.60
C ALA A 73 22.22 0.14 -9.02
N ARG A 74 22.16 0.57 -7.75
CA ARG A 74 23.21 1.36 -7.09
C ARG A 74 24.10 0.53 -6.15
N ALA A 75 23.76 -0.72 -5.90
CA ALA A 75 24.54 -1.59 -5.05
C ALA A 75 25.91 -1.85 -5.69
N LYS A 76 26.97 -1.74 -4.87
CA LYS A 76 28.34 -2.10 -5.27
C LYS A 76 28.60 -3.61 -5.26
N VAL A 77 27.62 -4.39 -4.79
CA VAL A 77 27.61 -5.85 -4.73
C VAL A 77 26.36 -6.36 -5.44
N PRO A 78 26.36 -7.56 -6.03
CA PRO A 78 25.15 -8.10 -6.63
C PRO A 78 24.06 -8.32 -5.59
N VAL A 79 22.93 -7.64 -5.81
CA VAL A 79 21.72 -7.76 -4.99
C VAL A 79 20.60 -8.23 -5.90
N HIS A 80 19.82 -9.21 -5.44
CA HIS A 80 18.54 -9.55 -6.05
C HIS A 80 17.45 -9.30 -5.01
N ALA A 81 16.69 -8.22 -5.23
CA ALA A 81 15.63 -7.81 -4.33
C ALA A 81 14.25 -7.95 -4.97
N THR A 82 13.29 -8.50 -4.25
CA THR A 82 11.91 -8.64 -4.72
C THR A 82 10.89 -8.28 -3.65
N TYR A 83 9.75 -7.74 -4.08
CA TYR A 83 8.61 -7.49 -3.21
C TYR A 83 7.32 -8.04 -3.83
N ARG A 84 6.62 -8.90 -3.08
CA ARG A 84 5.32 -9.45 -3.49
C ARG A 84 4.17 -8.75 -2.75
N ALA A 85 3.30 -8.09 -3.52
CA ALA A 85 2.12 -7.39 -3.02
C ALA A 85 0.94 -8.37 -2.80
N VAL A 86 0.98 -9.14 -1.72
CA VAL A 86 0.07 -10.28 -1.46
C VAL A 86 -0.98 -10.03 -0.37
N GLY A 87 -0.99 -8.84 0.20
CA GLY A 87 -1.75 -8.48 1.40
C GLY A 87 -0.92 -8.69 2.66
N SER A 88 -1.11 -7.80 3.64
CA SER A 88 -0.30 -7.75 4.86
C SER A 88 -0.39 -9.03 5.68
N SER A 89 -1.57 -9.64 5.78
CA SER A 89 -1.73 -10.90 6.51
C SER A 89 -0.91 -12.04 5.90
N THR A 90 -0.82 -12.10 4.57
CA THR A 90 0.01 -13.10 3.88
C THR A 90 1.48 -12.80 4.11
N GLY A 91 1.91 -11.54 3.94
CA GLY A 91 3.31 -11.16 4.17
C GLY A 91 3.80 -11.40 5.59
N GLN A 92 2.97 -11.09 6.59
CA GLN A 92 3.24 -11.40 7.99
C GLN A 92 3.40 -12.92 8.18
N LYS A 93 2.51 -13.77 7.64
CA LYS A 93 2.62 -15.24 7.74
C LYS A 93 3.88 -15.80 7.09
N GLU A 94 4.25 -15.28 5.93
CA GLU A 94 5.45 -15.70 5.20
C GLU A 94 6.75 -15.21 5.86
N PHE A 95 6.72 -14.06 6.56
CA PHE A 95 7.84 -13.59 7.38
C PHE A 95 8.01 -14.43 8.66
N LEU A 96 6.90 -14.80 9.30
CA LEU A 96 6.92 -15.65 10.50
C LEU A 96 7.56 -17.00 10.19
N GLY A 97 7.13 -17.66 9.11
CA GLY A 97 7.53 -19.03 8.82
C GLY A 97 7.08 -19.98 9.93
N ALA A 98 5.99 -20.70 9.70
CA ALA A 98 5.46 -21.66 10.67
C ALA A 98 5.56 -23.07 10.08
N THR A 99 6.44 -23.89 10.65
CA THR A 99 6.63 -25.30 10.26
C THR A 99 5.35 -26.13 10.39
N THR A 100 4.45 -25.76 11.31
CA THR A 100 3.20 -26.49 11.60
C THR A 100 2.05 -26.23 10.63
N ASN A 101 2.10 -25.13 9.85
CA ASN A 101 0.99 -24.69 9.00
C ASN A 101 1.37 -24.62 7.51
N GLY A 102 2.54 -25.17 7.13
CA GLY A 102 3.06 -25.15 5.76
C GLY A 102 3.61 -23.80 5.29
N ASN A 103 3.69 -22.79 6.17
CA ASN A 103 4.24 -21.48 5.83
C ASN A 103 5.76 -21.57 5.83
N LYS A 104 6.38 -21.57 4.64
CA LYS A 104 7.84 -21.45 4.51
C LYS A 104 8.25 -20.00 4.83
N ALA A 105 9.35 -19.83 5.56
CA ALA A 105 10.00 -18.53 5.69
C ALA A 105 10.61 -18.16 4.33
N LEU A 106 9.82 -17.50 3.48
CA LEU A 106 10.23 -17.12 2.12
C LEU A 106 10.77 -15.68 2.05
N ASN A 107 10.55 -14.90 3.10
CA ASN A 107 10.80 -13.47 3.10
C ASN A 107 11.78 -13.09 4.22
N HIS A 108 12.72 -12.21 3.89
CA HIS A 108 13.59 -11.52 4.83
C HIS A 108 12.84 -10.40 5.58
N PHE A 109 11.78 -9.83 4.97
CA PHE A 109 10.94 -8.83 5.61
C PHE A 109 9.46 -8.98 5.26
N GLY A 110 8.59 -8.61 6.21
CA GLY A 110 7.15 -8.48 6.00
C GLY A 110 6.77 -7.00 5.99
N SER A 111 5.74 -6.64 5.23
CA SER A 111 5.18 -5.27 5.25
C SER A 111 3.69 -5.29 5.55
N GLY A 112 3.25 -4.38 6.43
CA GLY A 112 1.85 -4.18 6.78
C GLY A 112 1.62 -2.74 7.23
N ASP A 113 0.42 -2.23 6.97
CA ASP A 113 -0.01 -0.91 7.47
C ASP A 113 -0.53 -0.99 8.92
N ILE A 114 -0.60 -2.20 9.48
CA ILE A 114 -0.82 -2.45 10.90
C ILE A 114 0.34 -3.32 11.41
N PRO A 115 0.76 -3.16 12.67
CA PRO A 115 1.79 -3.99 13.27
C PRO A 115 1.39 -5.48 13.31
N MET A 116 2.35 -6.33 13.63
CA MET A 116 2.03 -7.72 13.96
C MET A 116 1.17 -7.81 15.22
N THR A 117 0.30 -8.81 15.28
CA THR A 117 -0.41 -9.11 16.53
C THR A 117 0.56 -9.63 17.57
N LYS A 118 0.18 -9.52 18.86
CA LYS A 118 0.99 -10.01 19.97
C LYS A 118 1.38 -11.48 19.80
N GLU A 119 0.44 -12.31 19.38
CA GLU A 119 0.66 -13.75 19.17
C GLU A 119 1.71 -14.00 18.09
N ARG A 120 1.75 -13.17 17.05
CA ARG A 120 2.75 -13.27 15.98
C ARG A 120 4.12 -12.79 16.46
N TYR A 121 4.17 -11.71 17.23
CA TYR A 121 5.41 -11.23 17.84
C TYR A 121 6.01 -12.28 18.79
N ASP A 122 5.21 -12.82 19.71
CA ASP A 122 5.62 -13.85 20.67
C ASP A 122 6.10 -15.11 19.93
N ALA A 123 5.48 -15.47 18.80
CA ALA A 123 5.92 -16.59 17.98
C ALA A 123 7.31 -16.37 17.34
N VAL A 124 7.66 -15.14 16.93
CA VAL A 124 9.02 -14.82 16.44
C VAL A 124 10.03 -15.01 17.56
N ALA A 125 9.74 -14.46 18.74
CA ALA A 125 10.60 -14.55 19.91
C ALA A 125 10.79 -16.01 20.36
N ALA A 126 9.71 -16.80 20.42
CA ALA A 126 9.75 -18.21 20.77
C ALA A 126 10.57 -19.06 19.78
N ALA A 127 10.66 -18.64 18.52
CA ALA A 127 11.52 -19.25 17.51
C ALA A 127 13.00 -18.82 17.62
N GLY A 128 13.38 -18.07 18.66
CA GLY A 128 14.74 -17.58 18.86
C GLY A 128 15.17 -16.50 17.85
N ARG A 129 14.20 -15.86 17.18
CA ARG A 129 14.43 -14.79 16.21
C ARG A 129 14.18 -13.43 16.86
N THR A 130 14.91 -12.43 16.39
CA THR A 130 14.61 -11.02 16.68
C THR A 130 14.00 -10.39 15.43
N MET A 131 12.89 -9.67 15.59
CA MET A 131 12.29 -8.84 14.55
C MET A 131 12.41 -7.39 14.98
N VAL A 132 12.60 -6.50 14.01
CA VAL A 132 12.48 -5.06 14.19
C VAL A 132 11.31 -4.53 13.36
N HIS A 133 10.57 -3.60 13.93
CA HIS A 133 9.57 -2.82 13.21
C HIS A 133 10.21 -1.50 12.76
N VAL A 134 10.02 -1.16 11.50
CA VAL A 134 10.58 0.05 10.89
C VAL A 134 9.47 0.79 10.15
N PRO A 135 8.90 1.87 10.74
CA PRO A 135 8.06 2.80 10.01
C PRO A 135 8.89 3.45 8.89
N PHE A 136 8.34 3.47 7.67
CA PHE A 136 9.07 4.00 6.50
C PHE A 136 8.24 4.97 5.66
N ALA A 137 6.92 4.95 5.77
CA ALA A 137 6.02 5.86 5.07
C ALA A 137 4.71 6.02 5.83
N VAL A 138 4.07 7.17 5.64
CA VAL A 138 2.69 7.43 6.06
C VAL A 138 1.86 7.65 4.80
N GLY A 139 0.69 7.02 4.73
CA GLY A 139 -0.23 7.15 3.59
C GLY A 139 -1.69 7.15 4.06
N GLY A 140 -2.56 7.76 3.27
CA GLY A 140 -3.99 7.77 3.51
C GLY A 140 -4.71 6.58 2.87
N ILE A 141 -5.76 6.10 3.52
CA ILE A 141 -6.77 5.22 2.91
C ILE A 141 -7.93 6.12 2.48
N GLY A 142 -8.15 6.22 1.17
CA GLY A 142 -9.27 6.96 0.59
C GLY A 142 -10.46 6.04 0.32
N VAL A 143 -11.63 6.64 0.12
CA VAL A 143 -12.83 5.93 -0.34
C VAL A 143 -13.17 6.45 -1.73
N PHE A 144 -13.08 5.56 -2.70
CA PHE A 144 -13.23 5.88 -4.11
C PHE A 144 -14.54 5.32 -4.65
N HIS A 145 -15.05 5.95 -5.70
CA HIS A 145 -16.28 5.55 -6.36
C HIS A 145 -16.28 5.83 -7.87
N SER A 146 -17.25 5.23 -8.55
CA SER A 146 -17.55 5.41 -9.98
C SER A 146 -19.00 5.85 -10.22
N ALA A 147 -19.65 6.43 -9.20
CA ALA A 147 -20.94 7.07 -9.36
C ALA A 147 -20.88 8.21 -10.42
N PRO A 148 -21.82 8.27 -11.38
CA PRO A 148 -21.81 9.28 -12.44
C PRO A 148 -22.31 10.64 -11.93
N VAL A 149 -21.48 11.34 -11.15
CA VAL A 149 -21.77 12.64 -10.53
C VAL A 149 -21.14 13.83 -11.26
N GLY A 150 -20.71 13.64 -12.51
CA GLY A 150 -20.17 14.72 -13.36
C GLY A 150 -18.86 15.35 -12.86
N GLY A 151 -18.05 14.59 -12.11
CA GLY A 151 -16.78 15.06 -11.53
C GLY A 151 -16.93 15.89 -10.25
N ALA A 152 -18.15 16.06 -9.74
CA ALA A 152 -18.35 16.61 -8.41
C ALA A 152 -17.82 15.65 -7.33
N THR A 153 -17.43 16.21 -6.19
CA THR A 153 -17.09 15.43 -5.00
C THR A 153 -18.36 15.07 -4.24
N VAL A 154 -18.49 13.82 -3.83
CA VAL A 154 -19.59 13.38 -2.96
C VAL A 154 -19.13 13.48 -1.50
N ASP A 155 -19.88 14.23 -0.70
CA ASP A 155 -19.64 14.38 0.72
C ASP A 155 -20.34 13.27 1.50
N LEU A 156 -19.61 12.59 2.39
CA LEU A 156 -20.14 11.55 3.27
C LEU A 156 -19.65 11.75 4.70
N THR A 157 -20.50 11.41 5.68
CA THR A 157 -20.05 11.17 7.05
C THR A 157 -19.60 9.73 7.20
N ALA A 158 -18.78 9.44 8.23
CA ALA A 158 -18.43 8.07 8.55
C ALA A 158 -19.67 7.18 8.78
N CYS A 159 -20.77 7.74 9.29
CA CYS A 159 -21.94 6.94 9.67
C CYS A 159 -22.80 6.58 8.45
N VAL A 160 -22.92 7.49 7.48
CA VAL A 160 -23.54 7.18 6.18
C VAL A 160 -22.67 6.17 5.43
N LEU A 161 -21.34 6.35 5.45
CA LEU A 161 -20.41 5.41 4.85
C LEU A 161 -20.48 4.00 5.50
N ALA A 162 -20.61 3.93 6.82
CA ALA A 162 -20.81 2.68 7.56
C ALA A 162 -22.10 1.96 7.12
N LYS A 163 -23.20 2.71 6.95
CA LYS A 163 -24.47 2.17 6.44
C LYS A 163 -24.36 1.66 5.01
N ILE A 164 -23.62 2.36 4.13
CA ILE A 164 -23.35 1.90 2.77
C ILE A 164 -22.62 0.55 2.80
N PHE A 165 -21.50 0.46 3.52
CA PHE A 165 -20.70 -0.77 3.59
C PHE A 165 -21.36 -1.90 4.38
N SER A 166 -22.36 -1.59 5.20
CA SER A 166 -23.24 -2.56 5.87
C SER A 166 -24.47 -2.94 5.04
N ALA A 167 -24.55 -2.50 3.78
CA ALA A 167 -25.66 -2.74 2.85
C ALA A 167 -27.03 -2.23 3.34
N GLN A 168 -27.05 -1.24 4.24
CA GLN A 168 -28.28 -0.57 4.71
C GLN A 168 -28.69 0.58 3.78
N ILE A 169 -27.70 1.29 3.22
CA ILE A 169 -27.91 2.26 2.13
C ILE A 169 -27.43 1.61 0.84
N THR A 170 -28.35 1.41 -0.10
CA THR A 170 -28.11 0.63 -1.32
C THR A 170 -28.24 1.44 -2.61
N MET A 171 -28.60 2.72 -2.52
CA MET A 171 -28.83 3.61 -3.66
C MET A 171 -28.07 4.92 -3.48
N TRP A 172 -27.47 5.45 -4.56
CA TRP A 172 -26.71 6.70 -4.51
C TRP A 172 -27.58 7.93 -4.24
N ASP A 173 -28.86 7.90 -4.60
CA ASP A 173 -29.84 8.94 -4.32
C ASP A 173 -30.60 8.73 -3.01
N ASP A 174 -30.05 7.94 -2.08
CA ASP A 174 -30.61 7.78 -0.75
C ASP A 174 -30.78 9.13 -0.03
N ALA A 175 -31.80 9.23 0.83
CA ALA A 175 -32.13 10.47 1.53
C ALA A 175 -30.99 10.98 2.42
N GLU A 176 -30.22 10.09 3.06
CA GLU A 176 -29.08 10.48 3.89
C GLU A 176 -27.92 11.01 3.05
N ILE A 177 -27.65 10.42 1.87
CA ILE A 177 -26.61 10.92 0.95
C ILE A 177 -27.04 12.28 0.37
N LYS A 178 -28.29 12.41 -0.08
CA LYS A 178 -28.86 13.68 -0.60
C LYS A 178 -28.80 14.81 0.42
N ALA A 179 -29.07 14.52 1.68
CA ALA A 179 -29.03 15.52 2.75
C ALA A 179 -27.63 16.14 2.93
N LEU A 180 -26.57 15.37 2.66
CA LEU A 180 -25.18 15.85 2.72
C LEU A 180 -24.75 16.57 1.43
N ASN A 181 -25.50 16.40 0.33
CA ASN A 181 -25.10 16.81 -1.02
C ASN A 181 -26.21 17.63 -1.71
N THR A 182 -26.81 18.60 -1.03
CA THR A 182 -28.02 19.31 -1.52
C THR A 182 -27.83 20.07 -2.85
N GLY A 183 -26.58 20.36 -3.23
CA GLY A 183 -26.23 21.00 -4.50
C GLY A 183 -25.90 20.04 -5.63
N LEU A 184 -25.93 18.72 -5.39
CA LEU A 184 -25.51 17.70 -6.33
C LEU A 184 -26.69 16.87 -6.84
N THR A 185 -26.75 16.67 -8.16
CA THR A 185 -27.67 15.70 -8.76
C THR A 185 -27.08 14.30 -8.57
N LEU A 186 -27.58 13.58 -7.57
CA LEU A 186 -27.19 12.19 -7.33
C LEU A 186 -27.96 11.22 -8.25
N PRO A 187 -27.30 10.19 -8.79
CA PRO A 187 -27.94 9.24 -9.68
C PRO A 187 -28.85 8.27 -8.91
N SER A 188 -30.02 7.95 -9.47
CA SER A 188 -30.88 6.84 -9.02
C SER A 188 -30.25 5.51 -9.45
N LEU A 189 -29.13 5.16 -8.85
CA LEU A 189 -28.28 4.03 -9.19
C LEU A 189 -27.94 3.20 -7.95
N ALA A 190 -27.97 1.88 -8.08
CA ALA A 190 -27.57 0.97 -7.02
C ALA A 190 -26.08 1.12 -6.68
N ILE A 191 -25.77 1.09 -5.39
CA ILE A 191 -24.41 1.12 -4.88
C ILE A 191 -23.82 -0.28 -4.94
N LYS A 192 -22.68 -0.43 -5.63
CA LYS A 192 -21.91 -1.68 -5.67
C LYS A 192 -20.72 -1.58 -4.71
N VAL A 193 -20.91 -2.00 -3.47
CA VAL A 193 -19.81 -2.05 -2.50
C VAL A 193 -18.79 -3.09 -2.94
N VAL A 194 -17.51 -2.72 -2.97
CA VAL A 194 -16.39 -3.64 -3.16
C VAL A 194 -15.48 -3.62 -1.94
N HIS A 195 -14.98 -4.79 -1.55
CA HIS A 195 -14.08 -4.97 -0.41
C HIS A 195 -12.96 -5.99 -0.69
N ARG A 196 -11.95 -6.00 0.19
CA ARG A 196 -10.81 -6.92 0.08
C ARG A 196 -11.21 -8.35 0.41
N VAL A 197 -10.61 -9.30 -0.32
CA VAL A 197 -10.85 -10.75 -0.16
C VAL A 197 -9.89 -11.38 0.84
N LYS A 198 -8.58 -11.16 0.64
CA LYS A 198 -7.52 -11.65 1.55
C LYS A 198 -7.26 -10.65 2.67
N GLY A 199 -6.64 -11.13 3.74
CA GLY A 199 -6.30 -10.32 4.91
C GLY A 199 -5.50 -9.07 4.54
N SER A 200 -6.04 -7.90 4.87
CA SER A 200 -5.63 -6.58 4.40
C SER A 200 -5.53 -5.59 5.55
N SER A 201 -4.43 -4.83 5.63
CA SER A 201 -4.27 -3.79 6.63
C SER A 201 -5.17 -2.59 6.33
N SER A 202 -5.41 -2.25 5.05
CA SER A 202 -6.39 -1.21 4.70
C SER A 202 -7.79 -1.58 5.17
N THR A 203 -8.14 -2.87 5.19
CA THR A 203 -9.41 -3.35 5.76
C THR A 203 -9.43 -3.22 7.27
N ALA A 204 -8.32 -3.56 7.96
CA ALA A 204 -8.22 -3.38 9.39
C ALA A 204 -8.40 -1.90 9.78
N GLY A 205 -7.68 -0.99 9.10
CA GLY A 205 -7.79 0.45 9.34
C GLY A 205 -9.19 1.00 9.03
N PHE A 206 -9.77 0.64 7.88
CA PHE A 206 -11.13 1.05 7.51
C PHE A 206 -12.18 0.61 8.54
N THR A 207 -12.16 -0.67 8.92
CA THR A 207 -13.15 -1.21 9.86
C THR A 207 -12.96 -0.65 11.28
N ALA A 208 -11.71 -0.47 11.72
CA ALA A 208 -11.41 0.19 13.00
C ALA A 208 -11.91 1.64 13.02
N TYR A 209 -11.70 2.40 11.95
CA TYR A 209 -12.22 3.75 11.79
C TYR A 209 -13.75 3.79 11.88
N MET A 210 -14.45 2.85 11.23
CA MET A 210 -15.91 2.77 11.28
C MET A 210 -16.42 2.46 12.68
N LEU A 211 -15.85 1.45 13.35
CA LEU A 211 -16.26 1.10 14.71
C LEU A 211 -16.01 2.26 15.69
N ALA A 212 -14.87 2.94 15.57
CA ALA A 212 -14.52 4.04 16.46
C ALA A 212 -15.39 5.29 16.25
N THR A 213 -15.82 5.55 15.01
CA THR A 213 -16.52 6.80 14.67
C THR A 213 -18.04 6.63 14.68
N CYS A 214 -18.55 5.46 14.32
CA CYS A 214 -19.98 5.20 14.13
C CYS A 214 -20.37 3.79 14.62
N PRO A 215 -20.18 3.49 15.93
CA PRO A 215 -20.44 2.17 16.49
C PRO A 215 -21.91 1.72 16.34
N ASP A 216 -22.86 2.67 16.33
CA ASP A 216 -24.28 2.35 16.18
C ASP A 216 -24.65 1.93 14.75
N SER A 217 -23.93 2.46 13.74
CA SER A 217 -24.13 2.12 12.33
C SER A 217 -23.26 0.95 11.86
N TRP A 218 -22.16 0.67 12.55
CA TRP A 218 -21.15 -0.32 12.14
C TRP A 218 -21.18 -1.56 13.04
N THR A 219 -21.84 -2.61 12.56
CA THR A 219 -22.01 -3.87 13.32
C THR A 219 -21.18 -5.04 12.77
N LEU A 220 -20.37 -4.82 11.73
CA LEU A 220 -19.62 -5.89 11.05
C LEU A 220 -18.33 -6.31 11.78
N GLY A 221 -18.00 -5.63 12.90
CA GLY A 221 -16.76 -5.84 13.64
C GLY A 221 -15.53 -5.26 12.94
N THR A 222 -14.35 -5.58 13.48
CA THR A 222 -13.07 -5.02 13.01
C THR A 222 -12.04 -6.11 12.73
N GLY A 223 -11.18 -5.88 11.75
CA GLY A 223 -10.01 -6.72 11.53
C GLY A 223 -9.51 -6.69 10.10
N SER A 224 -8.40 -7.38 9.85
CA SER A 224 -7.84 -7.47 8.49
C SER A 224 -8.69 -8.32 7.54
N LYS A 225 -9.61 -9.12 8.09
CA LYS A 225 -10.63 -9.89 7.37
C LYS A 225 -11.87 -9.95 8.27
N ILE A 226 -13.02 -9.60 7.72
CA ILE A 226 -14.33 -9.68 8.37
C ILE A 226 -15.32 -10.39 7.44
N THR A 227 -16.52 -10.69 7.94
CA THR A 227 -17.64 -11.17 7.13
C THR A 227 -18.39 -9.96 6.57
N TRP A 228 -18.41 -9.82 5.26
CA TRP A 228 -19.15 -8.76 4.57
C TRP A 228 -20.59 -9.21 4.25
N PRO A 229 -21.57 -8.29 4.17
CA PRO A 229 -22.94 -8.63 3.80
C PRO A 229 -23.03 -9.31 2.43
N ASP A 230 -24.04 -10.16 2.24
CA ASP A 230 -24.33 -10.72 0.93
C ASP A 230 -24.66 -9.61 -0.10
N GLY A 231 -24.28 -9.83 -1.36
CA GLY A 231 -24.50 -8.86 -2.44
C GLY A 231 -23.40 -7.80 -2.57
N THR A 232 -22.39 -7.79 -1.68
CA THR A 232 -21.15 -7.03 -1.91
C THR A 232 -20.20 -7.75 -2.85
N ASN A 233 -19.18 -7.03 -3.32
CA ASN A 233 -18.27 -7.48 -4.34
C ASN A 233 -16.84 -7.59 -3.81
N GLU A 234 -16.04 -8.40 -4.51
CA GLU A 234 -14.70 -8.76 -4.09
C GLU A 234 -13.64 -8.14 -5.01
N GLY A 235 -12.66 -7.46 -4.41
CA GLY A 235 -11.48 -6.93 -5.08
C GLY A 235 -10.20 -7.34 -4.36
N GLN A 236 -9.27 -8.02 -5.05
CA GLN A 236 -8.03 -8.46 -4.41
C GLN A 236 -6.89 -7.46 -4.62
N GLY A 237 -6.36 -6.94 -3.51
CA GLY A 237 -5.30 -5.94 -3.53
C GLY A 237 -5.82 -4.57 -3.96
N SER A 238 -4.96 -3.55 -3.87
CA SER A 238 -5.36 -2.18 -4.21
C SER A 238 -5.71 -2.05 -5.70
N ASP A 239 -4.94 -2.67 -6.60
CA ASP A 239 -5.24 -2.67 -8.04
C ASP A 239 -6.54 -3.41 -8.38
N GLY A 240 -6.82 -4.55 -7.74
CA GLY A 240 -8.06 -5.30 -7.98
C GLY A 240 -9.30 -4.53 -7.52
N MET A 241 -9.20 -3.82 -6.39
CA MET A 241 -10.22 -2.90 -5.93
C MET A 241 -10.40 -1.73 -6.91
N SER A 242 -9.30 -1.09 -7.33
CA SER A 242 -9.37 0.04 -8.26
C SER A 242 -10.03 -0.33 -9.57
N LYS A 243 -9.62 -1.47 -10.17
CA LYS A 243 -10.22 -1.97 -11.42
C LYS A 243 -11.70 -2.27 -11.27
N PHE A 244 -12.10 -2.89 -10.17
CA PHE A 244 -13.52 -3.14 -9.94
C PHE A 244 -14.32 -1.83 -9.92
N ILE A 245 -13.84 -0.80 -9.22
CA ILE A 245 -14.51 0.49 -9.18
C ILE A 245 -14.56 1.13 -10.57
N GLU A 246 -13.44 1.11 -11.30
CA GLU A 246 -13.31 1.64 -12.66
C GLU A 246 -14.29 0.99 -13.65
N GLU A 247 -14.42 -0.34 -13.61
CA GLU A 247 -15.20 -1.13 -14.56
C GLU A 247 -16.70 -1.20 -14.23
N ASN A 248 -17.10 -0.83 -13.00
CA ASN A 248 -18.47 -1.00 -12.52
C ASN A 248 -19.05 0.34 -12.07
N GLU A 249 -19.84 0.97 -12.94
CA GLU A 249 -20.56 2.21 -12.59
C GLU A 249 -21.38 2.02 -11.30
N GLY A 250 -21.30 3.03 -10.42
CA GLY A 250 -21.96 3.04 -9.11
C GLY A 250 -21.21 2.27 -8.00
N ALA A 251 -19.99 1.78 -8.28
CA ALA A 251 -19.19 1.11 -7.28
C ALA A 251 -18.58 2.07 -6.26
N ILE A 252 -18.31 1.56 -5.05
CA ILE A 252 -17.61 2.27 -3.97
C ILE A 252 -16.71 1.29 -3.20
N GLY A 253 -15.49 1.73 -2.85
CA GLY A 253 -14.52 0.90 -2.14
C GLY A 253 -13.45 1.72 -1.42
N TYR A 254 -12.84 1.15 -0.38
CA TYR A 254 -11.69 1.75 0.30
C TYR A 254 -10.38 1.28 -0.34
N ILE A 255 -9.48 2.22 -0.64
CA ILE A 255 -8.22 1.94 -1.35
C ILE A 255 -7.14 2.84 -0.77
N ASP A 256 -5.91 2.34 -0.75
CA ASP A 256 -4.76 3.20 -0.48
C ASP A 256 -4.72 4.36 -1.51
N ALA A 257 -4.65 5.60 -1.02
CA ALA A 257 -4.92 6.81 -1.81
C ALA A 257 -4.16 6.86 -3.13
N GLY A 258 -2.85 6.55 -3.11
CA GLY A 258 -2.01 6.56 -4.31
C GLY A 258 -2.53 5.66 -5.43
N HIS A 259 -3.11 4.51 -5.11
CA HIS A 259 -3.66 3.59 -6.11
C HIS A 259 -4.97 4.10 -6.71
N GLY A 260 -5.88 4.65 -5.90
CA GLY A 260 -7.11 5.24 -6.41
C GLY A 260 -6.84 6.46 -7.30
N HIS A 261 -5.87 7.30 -6.90
CA HIS A 261 -5.45 8.47 -7.67
C HIS A 261 -4.78 8.12 -8.99
N GLU A 262 -3.98 7.07 -9.03
CA GLU A 262 -3.34 6.61 -10.28
C GLU A 262 -4.35 6.08 -11.29
N HIS A 263 -5.39 5.40 -10.82
CA HIS A 263 -6.52 4.99 -11.68
C HIS A 263 -7.47 6.15 -12.02
N GLY A 264 -7.21 7.38 -11.54
CA GLY A 264 -8.06 8.54 -11.80
C GLY A 264 -9.47 8.41 -11.20
N LEU A 265 -9.65 7.59 -10.16
CA LEU A 265 -10.95 7.36 -9.55
C LEU A 265 -11.45 8.61 -8.82
N SER A 266 -12.77 8.80 -8.80
CA SER A 266 -13.39 9.83 -7.98
C SER A 266 -13.33 9.41 -6.51
N GLU A 267 -13.05 10.37 -5.62
CA GLU A 267 -12.93 10.13 -4.19
C GLU A 267 -14.05 10.87 -3.46
N VAL A 268 -14.69 10.21 -2.48
CA VAL A 268 -15.63 10.90 -1.58
C VAL A 268 -14.85 11.79 -0.63
N ALA A 269 -15.42 12.93 -0.23
CA ALA A 269 -14.87 13.70 0.87
C ALA A 269 -15.53 13.24 2.17
N LEU A 270 -14.71 12.95 3.19
CA LEU A 270 -15.18 12.52 4.50
C LEU A 270 -15.18 13.69 5.48
N LEU A 271 -16.26 13.80 6.25
CA LEU A 271 -16.36 14.76 7.35
C LEU A 271 -15.35 14.40 8.45
N ASN A 272 -14.40 15.29 8.71
CA ASN A 272 -13.46 15.15 9.83
C ASN A 272 -14.07 15.69 11.14
N LYS A 273 -13.35 15.51 12.26
CA LYS A 273 -13.78 15.99 13.59
C LYS A 273 -13.88 17.52 13.71
N ASP A 274 -13.24 18.26 12.81
CA ASP A 274 -13.31 19.73 12.75
C ASP A 274 -14.47 20.24 11.89
N GLY A 275 -15.35 19.35 11.42
CA GLY A 275 -16.50 19.71 10.58
C GLY A 275 -16.15 20.02 9.13
N LYS A 276 -14.98 19.58 8.64
CA LYS A 276 -14.53 19.78 7.25
C LYS A 276 -14.63 18.50 6.45
N TYR A 277 -15.21 18.58 5.25
CA TYR A 277 -15.16 17.52 4.26
C TYR A 277 -13.82 17.54 3.53
N LEU A 278 -13.07 16.43 3.60
CA LEU A 278 -11.74 16.32 3.03
C LEU A 278 -11.61 15.02 2.22
N THR A 279 -10.91 15.11 1.09
CA THR A 279 -10.42 13.95 0.34
C THR A 279 -8.98 13.68 0.76
N THR A 280 -8.39 12.54 0.40
CA THR A 280 -6.96 12.29 0.70
C THR A 280 -6.02 13.25 -0.04
N LYS A 281 -6.50 13.96 -1.07
CA LYS A 281 -5.73 15.05 -1.72
C LYS A 281 -5.74 16.36 -0.93
N THR A 282 -6.81 16.66 -0.20
CA THR A 282 -6.96 17.91 0.55
C THR A 282 -6.67 17.76 2.04
N ALA A 283 -6.68 16.53 2.55
CA ALA A 283 -6.28 16.22 3.91
C ALA A 283 -4.77 16.41 4.11
N ASP A 284 -4.40 17.01 5.24
CA ASP A 284 -3.00 17.04 5.70
C ASP A 284 -2.69 15.74 6.45
N ILE A 285 -2.31 14.71 5.68
CA ILE A 285 -1.97 13.38 6.21
C ILE A 285 -0.77 13.46 7.17
N GLY A 286 0.17 14.38 6.91
CA GLY A 286 1.33 14.59 7.76
C GLY A 286 0.93 15.16 9.12
N ALA A 287 0.10 16.20 9.14
CA ALA A 287 -0.43 16.77 10.38
C ALA A 287 -1.28 15.77 11.16
N ALA A 288 -2.10 14.96 10.49
CA ALA A 288 -2.86 13.89 11.13
C ALA A 288 -1.95 12.88 11.83
N ALA A 289 -0.84 12.49 11.19
CA ALA A 289 0.16 11.61 11.79
C ALA A 289 0.89 12.27 12.98
N THR A 290 1.24 13.55 12.88
CA THR A 290 1.85 14.31 13.99
C THR A 290 0.91 14.34 15.20
N VAL A 291 -0.37 14.64 15.01
CA VAL A 291 -1.36 14.65 16.10
C VAL A 291 -1.48 13.27 16.77
N ALA A 292 -1.40 12.18 16.00
CA ALA A 292 -1.41 10.83 16.56
C ALA A 292 -0.15 10.53 17.38
N LEU A 293 1.02 10.94 16.89
CA LEU A 293 2.30 10.76 17.59
C LEU A 293 2.39 11.61 18.88
N ASP A 294 1.82 12.81 18.87
CA ASP A 294 1.82 13.74 20.00
C ASP A 294 0.95 13.27 21.18
N GLN A 295 0.04 12.30 20.96
CA GLN A 295 -0.72 11.67 22.05
C GLN A 295 0.17 10.82 22.98
N GLY A 296 1.44 10.58 22.58
CA GLY A 296 2.44 9.89 23.37
C GLY A 296 2.26 8.36 23.37
N ASN A 297 3.38 7.63 23.50
CA ASN A 297 3.42 6.16 23.62
C ASN A 297 2.82 5.36 22.43
N LEU A 298 2.52 6.00 21.30
CA LEU A 298 1.99 5.31 20.12
C LEU A 298 3.03 4.39 19.49
N ILE A 299 4.29 4.82 19.40
CA ILE A 299 5.38 4.04 18.80
C ILE A 299 6.42 3.71 19.88
N PRO A 300 6.74 2.43 20.13
CA PRO A 300 7.82 2.04 21.04
C PRO A 300 9.18 2.61 20.60
N THR A 301 9.99 3.06 21.55
CA THR A 301 11.34 3.57 21.28
C THR A 301 12.33 2.47 20.89
N ASP A 302 12.11 1.25 21.38
CA ASP A 302 12.84 0.07 20.95
C ASP A 302 12.15 -0.53 19.71
N PRO A 303 12.80 -0.52 18.52
CA PRO A 303 12.24 -1.11 17.31
C PRO A 303 12.06 -2.63 17.41
N ALA A 304 12.74 -3.30 18.35
CA ALA A 304 12.59 -4.73 18.61
C ALA A 304 11.48 -5.06 19.62
N ALA A 305 10.86 -4.06 20.26
CA ALA A 305 9.77 -4.27 21.19
C ALA A 305 8.52 -4.84 20.51
N ASP A 306 7.55 -5.24 21.33
CA ASP A 306 6.21 -5.60 20.88
C ASP A 306 5.45 -4.34 20.44
N TRP A 307 5.17 -4.25 19.14
CA TRP A 307 4.42 -3.14 18.53
C TRP A 307 2.93 -3.47 18.34
N SER A 308 2.44 -4.58 18.88
CA SER A 308 1.04 -5.00 18.66
C SER A 308 -0.01 -4.03 19.19
N GLY A 309 0.37 -3.12 20.10
CA GLY A 309 -0.48 -2.05 20.61
C GLY A 309 -0.48 -0.77 19.78
N VAL A 310 0.32 -0.67 18.71
CA VAL A 310 0.35 0.53 17.84
C VAL A 310 -0.88 0.54 16.93
N ASN A 311 -1.81 1.47 17.15
CA ASN A 311 -3.00 1.68 16.30
C ASN A 311 -3.45 3.14 16.29
#